data_AF-A0A838SFP4-F1
#
_entry.id   AF-A0A838SFP4-F1
#
_cell.length_a   1.000
_cell.length_b   1.000
_cell.length_c   1.000
_cell.angle_alpha   90.00
_cell.angle_beta   90.00
_cell.angle_gamma   90.00
#
_symmetry.space_group_name_H-M   'P 1'
#
loop_
_entity.id
_entity.type
_entity.pdbx_description
1 polymer ?
#
loop_
_entity_poly.entity_id
_entity_poly.type
_entity_poly.pdbx_seq_one_letter_code
_entity_poly.pdbx_strand_id
1 'polypeptide(L)' 'MSAQEANDVLERLTNLQRMEARAFGLRYGLQPVQMEALTYLTQCNRYSNTPQAVAEYLGLTKGTVSQSLQV' A
#
# COMPACT_ATOMS: atom_id res chain seq x y z
N MET A 1 26.09 15.20 -4.83
CA MET A 1 25.37 14.05 -4.27
C MET A 1 25.71 12.84 -5.12
N SER A 2 26.38 11.85 -4.55
CA SER A 2 26.64 10.56 -5.21
C SER A 2 25.36 9.73 -5.29
N ALA A 3 25.32 8.74 -6.19
CA ALA A 3 24.17 7.83 -6.29
C ALA A 3 23.90 7.07 -4.98
N GLN A 4 24.96 6.75 -4.22
CA GLN A 4 24.83 6.09 -2.92
C GLN A 4 24.14 6.99 -1.89
N GLU A 5 24.58 8.25 -1.77
CA GLU A 5 23.96 9.22 -0.86
C GLU A 5 22.48 9.45 -1.19
N ALA A 6 22.13 9.48 -2.48
CA ALA A 6 20.74 9.59 -2.93
C ALA A 6 19.90 8.38 -2.49
N ASN A 7 20.43 7.17 -2.66
CA ASN A 7 19.76 5.94 -2.25
C ASN A 7 19.56 5.88 -0.74
N ASP A 8 20.58 6.25 0.05
CA ASP A 8 20.50 6.25 1.52
C ASP A 8 19.41 7.22 2.02
N VAL A 9 19.31 8.40 1.39
CA VAL A 9 18.26 9.38 1.73
C VAL A 9 16.87 8.85 1.34
N LEU A 10 16.73 8.28 0.14
CA LEU A 10 15.46 7.70 -0.33
C LEU A 10 15.00 6.55 0.57
N GLU A 11 15.93 5.69 1.00
CA GLU A 11 15.64 4.58 1.92
C GLU A 11 15.11 5.12 3.26
N ARG A 12 15.82 6.09 3.85
CA ARG A 12 15.43 6.69 5.14
C ARG A 12 14.09 7.41 5.07
N LEU A 13 13.84 8.16 3.99
CA LEU A 13 12.58 8.85 3.76
C LEU A 13 11.43 7.85 3.61
N THR A 14 11.64 6.80 2.82
CA THR A 14 10.66 5.73 2.62
C THR A 14 10.34 5.01 3.92
N ASN A 15 11.36 4.74 4.75
CA ASN A 15 11.17 4.12 6.05
C ASN A 15 10.34 5.01 6.99
N LEU A 16 10.62 6.31 7.04
CA LEU A 16 9.84 7.27 7.83
C LEU A 16 8.38 7.32 7.39
N GLN A 17 8.14 7.45 6.07
CA GLN A 17 6.80 7.47 5.50
C GLN A 17 6.02 6.18 5.83
N ARG A 18 6.67 5.01 5.73
CA ARG A 18 6.05 3.72 6.10
C ARG A 18 5.72 3.67 7.60
N MET A 19 6.57 4.21 8.47
CA MET A 19 6.29 4.27 9.91
C MET A 19 5.07 5.13 10.22
N GLU A 20 4.98 6.31 9.62
CA GLU A 20 3.84 7.22 9.79
C GLU A 20 2.53 6.61 9.26
N ALA A 21 2.56 6.01 8.07
CA ALA A 21 1.40 5.36 7.48
C ALA A 21 0.85 4.23 8.37
N ARG A 22 1.74 3.41 8.96
CA ARG A 22 1.34 2.38 9.93
C ARG A 22 0.75 2.99 11.20
N ALA A 23 1.40 4.01 11.76
CA ALA A 23 0.91 4.67 12.96
C ALA A 23 -0.47 5.32 12.73
N PHE A 24 -0.72 5.88 11.55
CA PHE A 24 -2.01 6.41 11.15
C PHE A 24 -3.06 5.29 11.04
N GLY A 25 -2.77 4.22 10.29
CA GLY A 25 -3.69 3.10 10.11
C GLY A 25 -4.11 2.46 11.43
N LEU A 26 -3.17 2.28 12.36
CA LEU A 26 -3.44 1.74 13.69
C LEU A 26 -4.46 2.57 14.51
N ARG A 27 -4.52 3.89 14.32
CA ARG A 27 -5.51 4.75 14.98
C ARG A 27 -6.95 4.42 14.55
N TYR A 28 -7.11 3.81 13.38
CA TYR A 28 -8.40 3.36 12.83
C TYR A 28 -8.55 1.84 12.85
N GLY A 29 -7.65 1.10 13.51
CA GLY A 29 -7.66 -0.36 13.54
C GLY A 29 -7.30 -1.02 12.20
N LEU A 30 -6.69 -0.27 11.27
CA LEU A 30 -6.32 -0.78 9.95
C LEU A 30 -4.94 -1.42 9.97
N GLN A 31 -4.85 -2.60 9.35
CA GLN A 31 -3.57 -3.25 9.07
C GLN A 31 -2.83 -2.53 7.92
N PRO A 32 -1.49 -2.63 7.85
CA PRO A 32 -0.71 -1.99 6.78
C PRO A 32 -1.21 -2.35 5.36
N VAL A 33 -1.51 -3.63 5.12
CA VAL A 33 -2.02 -4.10 3.82
C VAL A 33 -3.39 -3.50 3.46
N GLN A 34 -4.23 -3.23 4.46
CA GLN A 34 -5.53 -2.59 4.24
C GLN A 34 -5.36 -1.11 3.89
N MET A 35 -4.40 -0.41 4.51
CA MET A 35 -4.03 0.96 4.14
C MET A 35 -3.48 1.04 2.72
N GLU A 36 -2.66 0.09 2.29
CA GLU A 36 -2.15 0.01 0.91
C GLU A 36 -3.28 -0.27 -0.08
N ALA A 37 -4.21 -1.17 0.26
CA ALA A 37 -5.41 -1.41 -0.56
C ALA A 37 -6.27 -0.14 -0.72
N LEU A 38 -6.52 0.59 0.36
CA LEU A 38 -7.24 1.88 0.30
C LEU A 38 -6.49 2.92 -0.53
N THR A 39 -5.18 3.01 -0.36
CA THR A 39 -4.32 3.91 -1.14
C THR A 39 -4.46 3.63 -2.64
N TYR A 40 -4.44 2.37 -3.04
CA TYR A 40 -4.72 1.98 -4.42
C TYR A 40 -6.13 2.38 -4.86
N LEU A 41 -7.16 2.02 -4.07
CA LEU A 41 -8.55 2.27 -4.42
C LEU A 41 -8.88 3.76 -4.58
N THR A 42 -8.22 4.64 -3.83
CA THR A 42 -8.36 6.10 -3.99
C THR A 42 -7.76 6.66 -5.29
N GLN A 43 -6.84 5.92 -5.92
CA GLN A 43 -6.11 6.34 -7.13
C GLN A 43 -6.52 5.57 -8.38
N CYS A 44 -7.12 4.39 -8.21
CA CYS A 44 -7.55 3.55 -9.31
C CYS A 44 -8.65 4.22 -10.14
N ASN A 45 -8.78 3.83 -11.40
CA ASN A 45 -9.85 4.29 -12.28
C ASN A 45 -10.92 3.20 -12.45
N ARG A 46 -12.00 3.51 -13.18
CA ARG A 46 -13.11 2.56 -13.41
C ARG A 46 -12.66 1.21 -13.97
N TYR A 47 -11.60 1.17 -14.77
CA TYR A 47 -11.10 -0.05 -15.41
C TYR A 47 -10.19 -0.88 -14.50
N SER A 48 -9.59 -0.25 -13.48
CA SER A 48 -8.70 -0.90 -12.51
C SER A 48 -9.31 -1.07 -11.12
N ASN A 49 -10.56 -0.64 -10.91
CA ASN A 49 -11.30 -0.87 -9.66
C ASN A 49 -11.86 -2.30 -9.59
N THR A 50 -10.98 -3.30 -9.50
CA THR A 50 -11.36 -4.72 -9.36
C THR A 50 -10.49 -5.42 -8.31
N PRO A 51 -10.99 -6.47 -7.62
CA PRO A 51 -10.18 -7.23 -6.66
C PRO A 51 -8.91 -7.84 -7.27
N GLN A 52 -8.96 -8.19 -8.56
CA GLN A 52 -7.80 -8.70 -9.29
C GLN A 52 -6.69 -7.65 -9.39
N ALA A 53 -7.04 -6.42 -9.77
CA ALA A 53 -6.06 -5.36 -9.94
C ALA A 53 -5.48 -4.88 -8.59
N VAL A 54 -6.29 -4.90 -7.52
CA VAL A 54 -5.80 -4.68 -6.14
C VAL A 54 -4.81 -5.79 -5.73
N ALA A 55 -5.11 -7.05 -6.09
CA ALA A 55 -4.22 -8.17 -5.80
C ALA A 55 -2.88 -8.08 -6.53
N GLU A 56 -2.91 -7.69 -7.81
CA GLU A 56 -1.69 -7.41 -8.60
C GLU A 56 -0.87 -6.27 -7.99
N TYR A 57 -1.52 -5.19 -7.55
CA TYR A 57 -0.85 -4.08 -6.89
C TYR A 57 -0.17 -4.49 -5.58
N LEU A 58 -0.84 -5.29 -4.76
CA LEU A 58 -0.32 -5.74 -3.46
C LEU A 58 0.65 -6.93 -3.56
N GLY A 59 0.80 -7.54 -4.74
CA GLY A 59 1.56 -8.79 -4.88
C GLY A 59 0.93 -9.97 -4.14
N LEU A 60 -0.39 -9.97 -4.00
CA LEU A 60 -1.17 -11.00 -3.30
C LEU A 60 -2.04 -11.79 -4.27
N THR A 61 -2.66 -12.87 -3.79
CA THR A 61 -3.64 -13.59 -4.59
C THR A 61 -5.00 -12.91 -4.55
N LYS A 62 -5.76 -13.00 -5.65
CA LYS A 62 -7.13 -12.49 -5.73
C LYS A 62 -8.00 -13.02 -4.60
N GLY A 63 -7.89 -14.30 -4.24
CA GLY A 63 -8.70 -14.89 -3.16
C GLY A 63 -8.51 -14.20 -1.81
N THR A 64 -7.26 -13.94 -1.41
CA THR A 64 -6.93 -13.22 -0.17
C THR A 64 -7.46 -11.79 -0.19
N VAL A 65 -7.33 -11.09 -1.33
CA VAL A 65 -7.80 -9.72 -1.47
C VAL A 65 -9.32 -9.62 -1.50
N SER A 66 -10.00 -10.51 -2.24
CA SER A 66 -11.47 -10.63 -2.25
C SER A 66 -12.01 -10.86 -0.85
N GLN A 67 -11.41 -11.77 -0.08
CA GLN A 67 -11.78 -11.97 1.32
C GLN A 67 -11.57 -10.71 2.17
N SER A 68 -10.50 -9.96 1.94
CA SER A 68 -10.24 -8.71 2.67
C SER A 68 -11.22 -7.60 2.31
N LEU A 69 -11.65 -7.55 1.05
CA LEU A 69 -12.60 -6.57 0.52
C LEU A 69 -14.08 -6.99 0.68
N GLN A 70 -14.33 -8.23 1.09
CA GLN A 70 -15.68 -8.82 1.25
C GLN A 70 -16.49 -8.86 -0.07
N VAL A 71 -15.83 -9.26 -1.17
CA VAL A 71 -16.41 -9.35 -2.53
C VAL A 71 -16.01 -10.59 -3.30
#